data_AF-A0A5N4E1K6-F1
#
_entry.id   AF-A0A5N4E1K6-F1
#
_cell.length_a   1.000
_cell.length_b   1.000
_cell.length_c   1.000
_cell.angle_alpha   90.00
_cell.angle_beta   90.00
_cell.angle_gamma   90.00
#
_symmetry.space_group_name_H-M   'P 1'
#
loop_
_entity.id
_entity.type
_entity.pdbx_description
1 polymer ?
#
loop_
_entity_poly.entity_id
_entity_poly.type
_entity_poly.pdbx_seq_one_letter_code
_entity_poly.pdbx_strand_id
1 'polypeptide(L)'
;MPTAVDSGQRAGPSNTSDKDRDLQVLFQELCQLQAKQRRLKREVEKHKRFEDYLIKVLEKIPKGDNQGEEPEGALVEAMVEHYGRLFTVSQDVQKHVQAFSRMSQAVHQSLASLEEGHRALIPSLKIQLCQLQRRCHRKQEQWQPLERGVTYQKDTGSCNNQLLNHMQVAINHMAQQCCSPARGMPKSMGLFSKLNLIQLLDKPVMSINWVQGQRAVKELTPALPGLNV
;
A
#
# COMPACT_ATOMS: atom_id res chain seq x y z
N MET A 1 129.54 44.06 80.07
CA MET A 1 129.50 42.64 80.50
C MET A 1 128.14 42.36 81.13
N PRO A 2 127.59 41.13 81.02
CA PRO A 2 126.17 40.90 80.65
C PRO A 2 125.27 40.53 81.85
N THR A 3 123.93 40.55 81.78
CA THR A 3 123.03 39.39 81.44
C THR A 3 121.58 39.79 81.87
N ALA A 4 120.43 39.48 81.23
CA ALA A 4 120.06 39.03 79.88
C ALA A 4 118.55 39.26 79.58
N VAL A 5 118.18 39.25 78.29
CA VAL A 5 116.97 38.70 77.61
C VAL A 5 115.70 38.38 78.44
N ASP A 6 114.53 38.98 78.12
CA ASP A 6 113.47 38.39 77.24
C ASP A 6 112.32 39.39 76.94
N SER A 7 111.27 38.93 76.27
CA SER A 7 110.33 39.63 75.38
C SER A 7 108.88 39.79 75.92
N GLY A 8 108.02 40.54 75.19
CA GLY A 8 106.57 40.66 75.45
C GLY A 8 106.07 42.12 75.57
N GLN A 9 105.61 42.80 74.51
CA GLN A 9 104.34 42.67 73.77
C GLN A 9 103.15 43.50 74.33
N ARG A 10 103.03 44.74 73.83
CA ARG A 10 101.81 45.51 73.43
C ARG A 10 100.47 45.26 74.18
N ALA A 11 99.97 46.27 74.93
CA ALA A 11 98.56 46.77 74.86
C ALA A 11 98.20 47.92 75.87
N GLY A 12 97.42 48.91 75.40
CA GLY A 12 96.55 49.80 76.22
C GLY A 12 97.22 51.00 76.94
N PRO A 13 96.49 52.11 77.22
CA PRO A 13 95.02 52.27 77.18
C PRO A 13 94.52 53.37 76.21
N SER A 14 93.65 53.00 75.25
CA SER A 14 92.93 53.95 74.37
C SER A 14 91.41 53.91 74.62
N ASN A 15 90.99 53.93 75.89
CA ASN A 15 89.63 53.55 76.30
C ASN A 15 88.66 54.71 76.58
N THR A 16 89.08 55.96 76.39
CA THR A 16 88.24 57.17 76.62
C THR A 16 87.81 57.84 75.32
N SER A 17 88.73 58.03 74.37
CA SER A 17 88.47 58.60 73.04
C SER A 17 87.49 57.75 72.20
N ASP A 18 87.62 56.42 72.24
CA ASP A 18 86.70 55.51 71.53
C ASP A 18 85.28 55.61 72.08
N LYS A 19 85.11 55.68 73.41
CA LYS A 19 83.77 55.70 74.02
C LYS A 19 82.98 56.96 73.69
N ASP A 20 83.62 58.12 73.58
CA ASP A 20 82.94 59.35 73.13
C ASP A 20 82.54 59.25 71.66
N ARG A 21 83.36 58.61 70.81
CA ARG A 21 82.98 58.31 69.41
C ARG A 21 81.81 57.33 69.34
N ASP A 22 81.85 56.25 70.11
CA ASP A 22 80.76 55.27 70.19
C ASP A 22 79.45 55.93 70.67
N LEU A 23 79.52 56.78 71.69
CA LEU A 23 78.37 57.54 72.18
C LEU A 23 77.81 58.47 71.09
N GLN A 24 78.69 59.16 70.36
CA GLN A 24 78.29 60.06 69.27
C GLN A 24 77.69 59.29 68.08
N VAL A 25 78.20 58.11 67.75
CA VAL A 25 77.61 57.19 66.76
C VAL A 25 76.22 56.74 67.22
N LEU A 26 76.07 56.29 68.46
CA LEU A 26 74.77 55.88 69.03
C LEU A 26 73.74 57.03 69.02
N PHE A 27 74.15 58.26 69.34
CA PHE A 27 73.29 59.44 69.20
C PHE A 27 72.87 59.68 67.74
N GLN A 28 73.78 59.51 66.79
CA GLN A 28 73.49 59.68 65.37
C GLN A 28 72.57 58.57 64.84
N GLU A 29 72.73 57.32 65.28
CA GLU A 29 71.82 56.21 65.00
C GLU A 29 70.43 56.43 65.59
N LEU A 30 70.35 56.90 66.84
CA LEU A 30 69.07 57.26 67.49
C LEU A 30 68.32 58.33 66.68
N CYS A 31 69.03 59.37 66.23
CA CYS A 31 68.48 60.41 65.35
C CYS A 31 67.98 59.81 64.01
N GLN A 32 68.75 58.92 63.39
CA GLN A 32 68.37 58.25 62.14
C GLN A 32 67.15 57.33 62.32
N LEU A 33 67.09 56.56 63.41
CA LEU A 33 65.96 55.70 63.75
C LEU A 33 64.69 56.53 63.98
N GLN A 34 64.80 57.64 64.71
CA GLN A 34 63.67 58.56 64.91
C GLN A 34 63.19 59.18 63.59
N ALA A 35 64.11 59.52 62.67
CA ALA A 35 63.76 59.99 61.33
C ALA A 35 63.07 58.89 60.49
N LYS A 36 63.58 57.65 60.52
CA LYS A 36 62.96 56.48 59.86
C LYS A 36 61.56 56.19 60.41
N GLN A 37 61.36 56.23 61.74
CA GLN A 37 60.07 56.07 62.38
C GLN A 37 59.07 57.17 61.95
N ARG A 38 59.50 58.43 61.92
CA ARG A 38 58.70 59.56 61.41
C ARG A 38 58.40 59.48 59.91
N ARG A 39 59.22 58.78 59.12
CA ARG A 39 58.94 58.50 57.70
C ARG A 39 57.91 57.39 57.56
N LEU A 40 58.09 56.27 58.27
CA LEU A 40 57.16 55.13 58.26
C LEU A 40 55.76 55.55 58.70
N LYS A 41 55.63 56.31 59.80
CA LYS A 41 54.34 56.83 60.27
C LYS A 41 53.59 57.66 59.22
N ARG A 42 54.32 58.43 58.39
CA ARG A 42 53.73 59.22 57.29
C ARG A 42 53.27 58.35 56.12
N GLU A 43 54.02 57.30 55.78
CA GLU A 43 53.59 56.38 54.72
C GLU A 43 52.42 55.49 55.18
N VAL A 44 52.36 55.04 56.44
CA VAL A 44 51.19 54.30 56.96
C VAL A 44 49.91 55.14 56.84
N GLU A 45 49.96 56.42 57.25
CA GLU A 45 48.81 57.33 57.16
C GLU A 45 48.39 57.64 55.71
N LYS A 46 49.33 57.57 54.76
CA LYS A 46 49.05 57.71 53.33
C LYS A 46 48.39 56.45 52.75
N HIS A 47 48.86 55.26 53.13
CA HIS A 47 48.30 53.99 52.65
C HIS A 47 46.90 53.72 53.23
N LYS A 48 46.65 54.13 54.49
CA LYS A 48 45.33 54.05 55.12
C LYS A 48 44.22 54.72 54.29
N ARG A 49 44.50 55.87 53.65
CA ARG A 49 43.54 56.55 52.77
C ARG A 49 43.16 55.73 51.53
N PHE A 50 44.07 54.89 51.04
CA PHE A 50 43.78 53.97 49.95
C PHE A 50 43.01 52.74 50.45
N GLU A 51 43.30 52.25 51.65
CA GLU A 51 42.53 51.19 52.32
C GLU A 51 41.06 51.61 52.53
N ASP A 52 40.83 52.78 53.15
CA ASP A 52 39.50 53.38 53.34
C ASP A 52 38.74 53.54 52.01
N TYR A 53 39.44 53.93 50.94
CA TYR A 53 38.87 54.05 49.60
C TYR A 53 38.54 52.67 48.99
N LEU A 54 39.43 51.68 49.12
CA LEU A 54 39.21 50.33 48.60
C LEU A 54 38.03 49.64 49.31
N ILE A 55 37.91 49.79 50.64
CA ILE A 55 36.73 49.32 51.39
C ILE A 55 35.45 49.97 50.83
N LYS A 56 35.44 51.29 50.64
CA LYS A 56 34.30 52.02 50.07
C LYS A 56 33.98 51.66 48.62
N VAL A 57 34.96 51.18 47.84
CA VAL A 57 34.74 50.63 46.49
C VAL A 57 34.14 49.22 46.59
N LEU A 58 34.65 48.37 47.49
CA LEU A 58 34.14 47.02 47.74
C LEU A 58 32.72 47.01 48.33
N GLU A 59 32.32 48.05 49.08
CA GLU A 59 30.94 48.28 49.54
C GLU A 59 29.99 48.69 48.40
N LYS A 60 30.51 49.33 47.35
CA LYS A 60 29.73 49.82 46.19
C LYS A 60 29.62 48.81 45.06
N ILE A 61 30.62 47.95 44.91
CA ILE A 61 30.50 46.77 44.06
C ILE A 61 29.37 45.94 44.67
N PRO A 62 28.27 45.66 43.94
CA PRO A 62 27.28 44.72 44.41
C PRO A 62 28.02 43.42 44.70
N LYS A 63 27.98 42.97 45.97
CA LYS A 63 28.50 41.65 46.31
C LYS A 63 27.65 40.67 45.51
N GLY A 64 28.20 40.12 44.42
CA GLY A 64 27.52 39.17 43.56
C GLY A 64 26.83 38.12 44.42
N ASP A 65 25.59 37.79 44.10
CA ASP A 65 24.62 37.28 45.06
C ASP A 65 25.08 36.01 45.80
N ASN A 66 25.63 36.21 47.00
CA ASN A 66 25.97 35.16 47.97
C ASN A 66 25.02 35.19 49.20
N GLN A 67 23.91 35.94 49.11
CA GLN A 67 22.81 35.93 50.08
C GLN A 67 21.54 35.38 49.42
N GLY A 68 21.53 34.06 49.24
CA GLY A 68 20.47 33.33 48.58
C GLY A 68 21.01 32.02 48.04
N GLU A 69 21.00 30.97 48.87
CA GLU A 69 21.08 29.61 48.34
C GLU A 69 19.81 29.41 47.49
N GLU A 70 19.99 29.26 46.17
CA GLU A 70 18.99 29.34 45.08
C GLU A 70 18.42 30.75 44.78
N PRO A 71 18.59 31.26 43.54
CA PRO A 71 17.90 30.66 42.38
C PRO A 71 18.73 30.45 41.09
N GLU A 72 20.04 30.74 41.07
CA GLU A 72 20.85 30.64 39.84
C GLU A 72 21.11 29.17 39.44
N GLY A 73 21.29 28.28 40.42
CA GLY A 73 21.48 26.84 40.20
C GLY A 73 20.26 26.16 39.59
N ALA A 74 19.10 26.30 40.23
CA ALA A 74 17.83 25.75 39.76
C ALA A 74 17.35 26.39 38.45
N LEU A 75 17.69 27.66 38.17
CA LEU A 75 17.43 28.26 36.85
C LEU A 75 18.25 27.56 35.77
N VAL A 76 19.54 27.32 36.00
CA VAL A 76 20.41 26.58 35.07
C VAL A 76 19.94 25.13 34.92
N GLU A 77 19.57 24.46 36.01
CA GLU A 77 19.04 23.09 35.98
C GLU A 77 17.73 23.00 35.20
N ALA A 78 16.76 23.90 35.45
CA ALA A 78 15.50 23.97 34.71
C ALA A 78 15.69 24.26 33.21
N MET A 79 16.69 25.08 32.83
CA MET A 79 17.07 25.27 31.43
C MET A 79 17.65 24.00 30.82
N VAL A 80 18.57 23.32 31.52
CA VAL A 80 19.18 22.06 31.05
C VAL A 80 18.10 20.98 30.87
N GLU A 81 17.17 20.85 31.81
CA GLU A 81 16.02 19.95 31.65
C GLU A 81 15.14 20.33 30.44
N HIS A 82 14.84 21.61 30.25
CA HIS A 82 14.00 22.08 29.14
C HIS A 82 14.64 21.72 27.79
N TYR A 83 15.92 22.02 27.61
CA TYR A 83 16.65 21.65 26.40
C TYR A 83 16.81 20.13 26.25
N GLY A 84 16.98 19.38 27.35
CA GLY A 84 17.01 17.91 27.33
C GLY A 84 15.69 17.30 26.83
N ARG A 85 14.55 17.81 27.32
CA ARG A 85 13.21 17.42 26.83
C ARG A 85 13.03 17.77 25.35
N LEU A 86 13.40 19.00 24.96
CA LEU A 86 13.32 19.46 23.56
C LEU A 86 14.18 18.61 22.62
N PHE A 87 15.39 18.22 23.05
CA PHE A 87 16.28 17.37 22.29
C PHE A 87 15.71 15.95 22.10
N THR A 88 15.11 15.37 23.15
CA THR A 88 14.43 14.07 23.06
C THR A 88 13.28 14.11 22.05
N VAL A 89 12.41 15.11 22.16
CA VAL A 89 11.28 15.31 21.22
C VAL A 89 11.79 15.52 19.78
N SER A 90 12.86 16.30 19.59
CA SER A 90 13.48 16.53 18.28
C SER A 90 13.99 15.22 17.65
N GLN A 91 14.66 14.37 18.43
CA GLN A 91 15.08 13.04 17.95
C GLN A 91 13.89 12.16 17.57
N ASP A 92 12.81 12.15 18.35
CA ASP A 92 11.65 11.29 18.08
C ASP A 92 10.88 11.74 16.83
N VAL A 93 10.71 13.05 16.65
CA VAL A 93 10.20 13.63 15.40
C VAL A 93 11.11 13.26 14.23
N GLN A 94 12.44 13.33 14.37
CA GLN A 94 13.37 12.94 13.32
C GLN A 94 13.26 11.45 12.95
N LYS A 95 13.10 10.56 13.95
CA LYS A 95 12.82 9.12 13.71
C LYS A 95 11.52 8.93 12.94
N HIS A 96 10.46 9.65 13.31
CA HIS A 96 9.16 9.59 12.63
C HIS A 96 9.23 10.08 11.18
N VAL A 97 9.91 11.20 10.92
CA VAL A 97 10.13 11.72 9.56
C VAL A 97 10.94 10.73 8.71
N GLN A 98 11.97 10.09 9.26
CA GLN A 98 12.72 9.04 8.57
C GLN A 98 11.86 7.80 8.27
N ALA A 99 11.04 7.35 9.22
CA ALA A 99 10.13 6.23 9.02
C ALA A 99 9.10 6.54 7.92
N PHE A 100 8.47 7.73 7.97
CA PHE A 100 7.53 8.19 6.95
C PHE A 100 8.18 8.29 5.56
N SER A 101 9.41 8.81 5.48
CA SER A 101 10.18 8.88 4.23
C SER A 101 10.41 7.48 3.62
N ARG A 102 10.83 6.50 4.43
CA ARG A 102 11.00 5.11 3.99
C ARG A 102 9.69 4.47 3.53
N MET A 103 8.59 4.68 4.26
CA MET A 103 7.26 4.20 3.88
C MET A 103 6.79 4.82 2.56
N SER A 104 6.93 6.13 2.41
CA SER A 104 6.62 6.85 1.17
C SER A 104 7.43 6.29 0.00
N GLN A 105 8.74 6.09 0.16
CA GLN A 105 9.60 5.51 -0.87
C GLN A 105 9.15 4.10 -1.27
N ALA A 106 8.79 3.23 -0.32
CA ALA A 106 8.28 1.89 -0.59
C ALA A 106 6.94 1.91 -1.36
N VAL A 107 6.04 2.85 -1.05
CA VAL A 107 4.79 3.06 -1.80
C VAL A 107 5.08 3.52 -3.24
N HIS A 108 5.99 4.48 -3.43
CA HIS A 108 6.37 4.95 -4.78
C HIS A 108 7.01 3.84 -5.62
N GLN A 109 7.86 3.00 -5.03
CA GLN A 109 8.45 1.84 -5.70
C GLN A 109 7.39 0.79 -6.08
N SER A 110 6.45 0.54 -5.18
CA SER A 110 5.34 -0.40 -5.41
C SER A 110 4.41 0.09 -6.52
N LEU A 111 4.10 1.39 -6.55
CA LEU A 111 3.32 2.04 -7.60
C LEU A 111 4.03 1.95 -8.96
N ALA A 112 5.32 2.33 -9.02
CA ALA A 112 6.10 2.25 -10.26
C ALA A 112 6.17 0.81 -10.82
N SER A 113 6.31 -0.20 -9.94
CA SER A 113 6.27 -1.61 -10.35
C SER A 113 4.89 -2.03 -10.88
N LEU A 114 3.80 -1.53 -10.30
CA LEU A 114 2.44 -1.81 -10.75
C LEU A 114 2.15 -1.13 -12.10
N GLU A 115 2.59 0.12 -12.27
CA GLU A 115 2.47 0.88 -13.51
C GLU A 115 3.21 0.21 -14.67
N GLU A 116 4.45 -0.23 -14.46
CA GLU A 116 5.21 -0.96 -15.49
C GLU A 116 4.57 -2.34 -15.79
N GLY A 117 4.04 -3.02 -14.77
CA GLY A 117 3.23 -4.24 -14.95
C GLY A 117 1.99 -4.01 -15.83
N HIS A 118 1.23 -2.93 -15.58
CA HIS A 118 0.09 -2.52 -16.41
C HIS A 118 0.52 -2.16 -17.84
N ARG A 119 1.64 -1.43 -17.98
CA ARG A 119 2.23 -1.01 -19.27
C ARG A 119 2.63 -2.21 -20.12
N ALA A 120 3.16 -3.27 -19.52
CA ALA A 120 3.50 -4.53 -20.20
C ALA A 120 2.26 -5.40 -20.50
N LEU A 121 1.26 -5.41 -19.61
CA LEU A 121 0.05 -6.22 -19.76
C LEU A 121 -0.83 -5.74 -20.93
N ILE A 122 -0.98 -4.43 -21.13
CA ILE A 122 -1.87 -3.86 -22.16
C ILE A 122 -1.51 -4.33 -23.59
N PRO A 123 -0.24 -4.27 -24.06
CA PRO A 123 0.18 -4.87 -25.33
C PRO A 123 -0.07 -6.38 -25.42
N SER A 124 0.19 -7.13 -24.34
CA SER A 124 -0.03 -8.58 -24.30
C SER A 124 -1.50 -8.93 -24.53
N LEU A 125 -2.42 -8.27 -23.81
CA LEU A 125 -3.86 -8.45 -23.98
C LEU A 125 -4.34 -8.05 -25.39
N LYS A 126 -3.81 -6.95 -25.95
CA LYS A 126 -4.09 -6.58 -27.36
C LYS A 126 -3.64 -7.66 -28.34
N ILE A 127 -2.46 -8.24 -28.15
CA ILE A 127 -1.95 -9.36 -28.97
C ILE A 127 -2.87 -10.57 -28.86
N GLN A 128 -3.27 -10.97 -27.64
CA GLN A 128 -4.18 -12.09 -27.42
C GLN A 128 -5.56 -11.87 -28.07
N LEU A 129 -6.13 -10.67 -27.93
CA LEU A 129 -7.40 -10.32 -28.59
C LEU A 129 -7.29 -10.43 -30.12
N CYS A 130 -6.24 -9.88 -30.71
CA CYS A 130 -5.96 -9.99 -32.15
C CYS A 130 -5.69 -11.45 -32.60
N GLN A 131 -5.21 -12.33 -31.72
CA GLN A 131 -5.10 -13.76 -32.01
C GLN A 131 -6.47 -14.45 -31.98
N LEU A 132 -7.29 -14.18 -30.96
CA LEU A 132 -8.63 -14.75 -30.82
C LEU A 132 -9.55 -14.30 -31.97
N GLN A 133 -9.57 -13.01 -32.30
CA GLN A 133 -10.35 -12.48 -33.42
C GLN A 133 -9.98 -13.14 -34.75
N ARG A 134 -8.68 -13.37 -35.02
CA ARG A 134 -8.22 -14.13 -36.20
C ARG A 134 -8.69 -15.59 -36.19
N ARG A 135 -8.73 -16.26 -35.03
CA ARG A 135 -9.27 -17.63 -34.92
C ARG A 135 -10.79 -17.65 -35.17
N CYS A 136 -11.54 -16.68 -34.64
CA CYS A 136 -12.98 -16.56 -34.87
C CYS A 136 -13.29 -16.29 -36.36
N HIS A 137 -12.55 -15.37 -36.99
CA HIS A 137 -12.73 -15.07 -38.40
C HIS A 137 -12.45 -16.28 -39.31
N ARG A 138 -11.33 -16.99 -39.09
CA ARG A 138 -11.03 -18.24 -39.82
C ARG A 138 -12.13 -19.30 -39.67
N LYS A 139 -12.71 -19.45 -38.47
CA LYS A 139 -13.85 -20.34 -38.28
C LYS A 139 -15.09 -19.85 -39.03
N GLN A 140 -15.39 -18.55 -39.00
CA GLN A 140 -16.49 -17.96 -39.76
C GLN A 140 -16.34 -18.19 -41.27
N GLU A 141 -15.14 -17.97 -41.82
CA GLU A 141 -14.80 -18.28 -43.22
C GLU A 141 -14.94 -19.78 -43.54
N GLN A 142 -14.66 -20.66 -42.58
CA GLN A 142 -14.82 -22.11 -42.71
C GLN A 142 -16.30 -22.56 -42.70
N TRP A 143 -17.17 -21.89 -41.93
CA TRP A 143 -18.62 -22.18 -41.89
C TRP A 143 -19.41 -21.51 -43.02
N GLN A 144 -18.92 -20.41 -43.59
CA GLN A 144 -19.55 -19.68 -44.70
C GLN A 144 -19.95 -20.55 -45.93
N PRO A 145 -19.11 -21.49 -46.42
CA PRO A 145 -19.53 -22.44 -47.46
C PRO A 145 -20.65 -23.39 -47.02
N LEU A 146 -20.66 -23.80 -45.75
CA LEU A 146 -21.66 -24.72 -45.21
C LEU A 146 -23.02 -24.04 -45.03
N GLU A 147 -23.04 -22.80 -44.56
CA GLU A 147 -24.24 -21.96 -44.49
C GLU A 147 -24.84 -21.74 -45.89
N ARG A 148 -24.01 -21.47 -46.91
CA ARG A 148 -24.46 -21.40 -48.31
C ARG A 148 -25.02 -22.73 -48.81
N GLY A 149 -24.40 -23.86 -48.46
CA GLY A 149 -24.90 -25.19 -48.80
C GLY A 149 -26.31 -25.46 -48.25
N VAL A 150 -26.57 -25.06 -47.00
CA VAL A 150 -27.91 -25.17 -46.38
C VAL A 150 -28.95 -24.30 -47.09
N THR A 151 -28.57 -23.11 -47.61
CA THR A 151 -29.52 -22.28 -48.37
C THR A 151 -29.89 -22.89 -49.73
N TYR A 152 -28.95 -23.49 -50.45
CA TYR A 152 -29.23 -24.16 -51.74
C TYR A 152 -30.11 -25.41 -51.60
N GLN A 153 -30.11 -26.08 -50.44
CA GLN A 153 -30.99 -27.22 -50.17
C GLN A 153 -32.46 -26.81 -49.96
N LYS A 154 -32.74 -25.52 -49.76
CA LYS A 154 -34.10 -25.01 -49.47
C LYS A 154 -35.00 -24.99 -50.71
N ASP A 155 -34.42 -24.88 -51.91
CA ASP A 155 -35.16 -24.83 -53.17
C ASP A 155 -35.74 -26.20 -53.59
N THR A 156 -35.22 -27.29 -53.04
CA THR A 156 -35.83 -28.64 -53.20
C THR A 156 -37.22 -28.73 -52.55
N GLY A 157 -37.59 -27.79 -51.67
CA GLY A 157 -38.93 -27.70 -51.09
C GLY A 157 -40.06 -27.41 -52.08
N SER A 158 -39.76 -26.93 -53.29
CA SER A 158 -40.77 -26.60 -54.32
C SER A 158 -41.57 -27.83 -54.78
N CYS A 159 -40.91 -28.97 -54.96
CA CYS A 159 -41.57 -30.21 -55.40
C CYS A 159 -42.57 -30.75 -54.36
N ASN A 160 -42.22 -30.68 -53.07
CA ASN A 160 -43.10 -31.12 -51.98
C ASN A 160 -44.40 -30.28 -51.91
N ASN A 161 -44.31 -28.97 -52.14
CA ASN A 161 -45.48 -28.08 -52.17
C ASN A 161 -46.41 -28.39 -53.36
N GLN A 162 -45.86 -28.74 -54.52
CA GLN A 162 -46.66 -29.19 -55.66
C GLN A 162 -47.35 -30.52 -55.39
N LEU A 163 -46.65 -31.50 -54.79
CA LEU A 163 -47.22 -32.81 -54.45
C LEU A 163 -48.37 -32.69 -53.43
N LEU A 164 -48.19 -31.89 -52.37
CA LEU A 164 -49.22 -31.63 -51.37
C LEU A 164 -50.47 -30.98 -51.98
N ASN A 165 -50.30 -30.01 -52.89
CA ASN A 165 -51.42 -29.42 -53.63
C ASN A 165 -52.17 -30.45 -54.50
N HIS A 166 -51.46 -31.32 -55.23
CA HIS A 166 -52.08 -32.39 -56.02
C HIS A 166 -52.85 -33.38 -55.14
N MET A 167 -52.26 -33.82 -54.02
CA MET A 167 -52.93 -34.70 -53.05
C MET A 167 -54.20 -34.05 -52.47
N GLN A 168 -54.16 -32.76 -52.15
CA GLN A 168 -55.31 -32.05 -51.62
C GLN A 168 -56.43 -31.88 -52.66
N VAL A 169 -56.10 -31.66 -53.94
CA VAL A 169 -57.07 -31.68 -55.05
C VAL A 169 -57.69 -33.08 -55.21
N ALA A 170 -56.89 -34.14 -55.17
CA ALA A 170 -57.40 -35.52 -55.27
C ALA A 170 -58.34 -35.88 -54.11
N ILE A 171 -57.99 -35.54 -52.86
CA ILE A 171 -58.85 -35.75 -51.68
C ILE A 171 -60.17 -34.97 -51.82
N ASN A 172 -60.13 -33.74 -52.34
CA ASN A 172 -61.33 -32.95 -52.59
C ASN A 172 -62.26 -33.62 -53.62
N HIS A 173 -61.70 -34.15 -54.70
CA HIS A 173 -62.44 -34.83 -55.76
C HIS A 173 -63.05 -36.16 -55.30
N MET A 174 -62.29 -36.99 -54.59
CA MET A 174 -62.80 -38.24 -54.01
C MET A 174 -63.94 -37.98 -53.00
N ALA A 175 -63.80 -36.97 -52.14
CA ALA A 175 -64.86 -36.58 -51.21
C ALA A 175 -66.11 -36.00 -51.91
N GLN A 176 -65.96 -35.37 -53.08
CA GLN A 176 -67.08 -34.98 -53.94
C GLN A 176 -67.82 -36.19 -54.51
N GLN A 177 -67.09 -37.18 -55.05
CA GLN A 177 -67.69 -38.42 -55.57
C GLN A 177 -68.44 -39.22 -54.49
N CYS A 178 -68.01 -39.09 -53.24
CA CYS A 178 -68.68 -39.67 -52.07
C CYS A 178 -70.00 -38.99 -51.66
N CYS A 179 -70.37 -37.84 -52.25
CA CYS A 179 -71.58 -37.09 -51.88
C CYS A 179 -72.76 -37.42 -52.81
N SER A 180 -73.92 -37.79 -52.25
CA SER A 180 -75.13 -38.10 -53.03
C SER A 180 -75.73 -36.84 -53.71
N PRO A 181 -76.24 -36.92 -54.96
CA PRO A 181 -76.71 -35.75 -55.72
C PRO A 181 -77.84 -34.93 -55.06
N ALA A 182 -78.59 -35.52 -54.13
CA ALA A 182 -79.70 -34.87 -53.43
C ALA A 182 -79.28 -33.92 -52.28
N ARG A 183 -77.99 -33.83 -51.93
CA ARG A 183 -77.46 -32.81 -51.01
C ARG A 183 -76.24 -32.13 -51.62
N GLY A 184 -76.39 -30.84 -51.92
CA GLY A 184 -75.27 -29.99 -52.33
C GLY A 184 -74.15 -29.95 -51.29
N MET A 185 -72.92 -29.85 -51.79
CA MET A 185 -71.70 -29.97 -50.98
C MET A 185 -71.58 -28.88 -49.88
N PRO A 186 -71.25 -29.23 -48.63
CA PRO A 186 -70.93 -28.25 -47.59
C PRO A 186 -69.67 -27.45 -47.96
N LYS A 187 -69.80 -26.12 -48.06
CA LYS A 187 -68.76 -25.22 -48.60
C LYS A 187 -67.46 -25.11 -47.77
N SER A 188 -67.38 -25.69 -46.58
CA SER A 188 -66.22 -25.56 -45.68
C SER A 188 -65.88 -26.84 -44.90
N MET A 189 -65.98 -28.02 -45.52
CA MET A 189 -65.53 -29.27 -44.90
C MET A 189 -63.98 -29.34 -44.81
N GLY A 190 -63.44 -29.59 -43.62
CA GLY A 190 -61.99 -29.71 -43.39
C GLY A 190 -61.37 -30.99 -43.96
N LEU A 191 -60.05 -31.00 -44.19
CA LEU A 191 -59.36 -32.11 -44.88
C LEU A 191 -59.49 -33.46 -44.16
N PHE A 192 -59.39 -33.48 -42.82
CA PHE A 192 -59.64 -34.69 -42.01
C PHE A 192 -61.08 -35.19 -42.15
N SER A 193 -62.06 -34.29 -42.21
CA SER A 193 -63.47 -34.66 -42.39
C SER A 193 -63.73 -35.26 -43.78
N LYS A 194 -63.00 -34.80 -44.82
CA LYS A 194 -63.03 -35.40 -46.16
C LYS A 194 -62.41 -36.79 -46.20
N LEU A 195 -61.26 -36.98 -45.55
CA LEU A 195 -60.63 -38.30 -45.43
C LEU A 195 -61.50 -39.29 -44.64
N ASN A 196 -62.12 -38.85 -43.55
CA ASN A 196 -63.04 -39.69 -42.77
C ASN A 196 -64.30 -40.06 -43.57
N LEU A 197 -64.85 -39.14 -44.38
CA LEU A 197 -65.97 -39.44 -45.29
C LEU A 197 -65.62 -40.53 -46.30
N ILE A 198 -64.44 -40.42 -46.94
CA ILE A 198 -63.93 -41.44 -47.88
C ILE A 198 -63.76 -42.79 -47.16
N GLN A 199 -63.10 -42.82 -46.00
CA GLN A 199 -62.91 -44.07 -45.22
C GLN A 199 -64.20 -44.70 -44.70
N LEU A 200 -65.24 -43.91 -44.41
CA LEU A 200 -66.52 -44.44 -43.93
C LEU A 200 -67.30 -45.14 -45.06
N LEU A 201 -67.20 -44.62 -46.28
CA LEU A 201 -67.92 -45.11 -47.46
C LEU A 201 -67.19 -46.24 -48.21
N ASP A 202 -65.92 -46.49 -47.90
CA ASP A 202 -65.14 -47.62 -48.42
C ASP A 202 -65.42 -48.95 -47.66
N LYS A 203 -65.92 -48.86 -46.43
CA LYS A 203 -66.19 -50.02 -45.56
C LYS A 203 -67.33 -50.99 -45.94
N PRO A 204 -68.40 -50.63 -46.69
CA PRO A 204 -69.44 -51.61 -47.04
C PRO A 204 -69.00 -52.60 -48.14
N VAL A 205 -67.99 -52.27 -48.95
CA VAL A 205 -67.51 -53.13 -50.05
C VAL A 205 -66.74 -54.36 -49.52
N MET A 206 -65.97 -54.20 -48.43
CA MET A 206 -65.24 -55.31 -47.80
C MET A 206 -66.15 -56.33 -47.09
N SER A 207 -67.24 -55.88 -46.48
CA SER A 207 -68.13 -56.75 -45.68
C SER A 207 -68.93 -57.76 -46.51
N ILE A 208 -69.34 -57.39 -47.73
CA ILE A 208 -70.10 -58.30 -48.62
C ILE A 208 -69.21 -59.43 -49.12
N ASN A 209 -67.97 -59.12 -49.52
CA ASN A 209 -67.00 -60.11 -50.00
C ASN A 209 -66.58 -61.11 -48.91
N TRP A 210 -66.46 -60.67 -47.65
CA TRP A 210 -66.10 -61.55 -46.55
C TRP A 210 -67.20 -62.58 -46.22
N VAL A 211 -68.47 -62.18 -46.29
CA VAL A 211 -69.63 -63.08 -46.07
C VAL A 211 -69.81 -64.09 -47.21
N GLN A 212 -69.51 -63.71 -48.46
CA GLN A 212 -69.48 -64.67 -49.58
C GLN A 212 -68.30 -65.64 -49.47
N GLY A 213 -67.11 -65.15 -49.09
CA GLY A 213 -65.92 -65.98 -48.88
C GLY A 213 -66.12 -67.07 -47.81
N GLN A 214 -66.72 -66.74 -46.67
CA GLN A 214 -66.99 -67.74 -45.62
C GLN A 214 -68.06 -68.78 -46.02
N ARG A 215 -68.94 -68.49 -46.97
CA ARG A 215 -69.92 -69.47 -47.48
C ARG A 215 -69.24 -70.49 -48.40
N ALA A 216 -68.35 -70.04 -49.29
CA ALA A 216 -67.60 -70.92 -50.19
C ALA A 216 -66.67 -71.90 -49.45
N VAL A 217 -66.07 -71.48 -48.33
CA VAL A 217 -65.16 -72.34 -47.53
C VAL A 217 -65.89 -73.45 -46.77
N LYS A 218 -67.19 -73.32 -46.48
CA LYS A 218 -67.97 -74.36 -45.78
C LYS A 218 -68.55 -75.45 -46.70
N GLU A 219 -68.64 -75.19 -48.01
CA GLU A 219 -69.22 -76.11 -49.00
C GLU A 219 -68.18 -77.10 -49.59
N LEU A 220 -66.89 -76.91 -49.32
CA LEU A 220 -65.77 -77.57 -50.02
C LEU A 220 -64.95 -78.57 -49.19
N THR A 221 -65.45 -79.00 -48.02
CA THR A 221 -64.71 -79.92 -47.13
C THR A 221 -65.54 -81.15 -46.73
N PRO A 222 -65.54 -82.24 -47.53
CA PRO A 222 -66.04 -83.52 -47.06
C PRO A 222 -65.09 -84.09 -45.99
N ALA A 223 -65.66 -84.58 -44.89
CA ALA A 223 -64.92 -85.09 -43.75
C ALA A 223 -64.35 -86.50 -43.99
N LEU A 224 -63.16 -86.78 -43.44
CA LEU A 224 -62.68 -88.03 -42.82
C LEU A 224 -61.23 -87.79 -42.30
N PRO A 225 -60.69 -88.58 -41.35
CA PRO A 225 -60.02 -88.01 -40.17
C PRO A 225 -58.53 -88.42 -40.04
N GLY A 226 -57.92 -88.12 -38.88
CA GLY A 226 -56.50 -88.37 -38.55
C GLY A 226 -56.01 -89.81 -38.78
N LEU A 227 -54.70 -90.06 -38.77
CA LEU A 227 -53.82 -89.82 -37.61
C LEU A 227 -52.33 -89.74 -38.02
N ASN A 228 -51.50 -89.16 -37.16
CA ASN A 228 -50.04 -89.37 -36.99
C ASN A 228 -49.26 -90.13 -38.09
N VAL A 229 -48.37 -89.44 -38.81
CA VAL A 229 -46.93 -89.27 -38.50
C VAL A 229 -46.40 -88.04 -39.26
#